data_AF-A0A2M8S7F2-F1
#
_entry.id   AF-A0A2M8S7F2-F1
#
_cell.length_a   1.000
_cell.length_b   1.000
_cell.length_c   1.000
_cell.angle_alpha   90.00
_cell.angle_beta   90.00
_cell.angle_gamma   90.00
#
_symmetry.space_group_name_H-M   'P 1'
#
loop_
_entity.id
_entity.type
_entity.pdbx_description
1 polymer ?
#
loop_
_entity_poly.entity_id
_entity_poly.type
_entity_poly.pdbx_seq_one_letter_code
_entity_poly.pdbx_strand_id
1 'polypeptide(L)'
;MPPIVYDILDILGALIRLLGMAVFGLGAGWFVLEVFRKGQQVWQLQLALFLGFCGLAIALAYFTTAGALGAFGIGIGVAMFIWGMPKPKGKEKAED
;
A
#
# COMPACT_ATOMS: atom_id res chain seq x y z
N MET A 1 3.18 11.70 -34.33
CA MET A 1 3.43 10.26 -34.10
C MET A 1 2.14 9.52 -34.43
N PRO A 2 2.17 8.29 -34.98
CA PRO A 2 0.96 7.58 -35.38
C PRO A 2 -0.02 7.44 -34.20
N PRO A 3 -1.35 7.61 -34.38
CA PRO A 3 -2.34 7.52 -33.30
C PRO A 3 -2.25 6.21 -32.51
N ILE A 4 -1.90 5.11 -33.20
CA ILE A 4 -1.72 3.77 -32.61
C ILE A 4 -0.67 3.75 -31.49
N VAL A 5 0.38 4.57 -31.59
CA VAL A 5 1.46 4.59 -30.60
C VAL A 5 0.98 5.26 -29.31
N TYR A 6 0.11 6.27 -29.41
CA TYR A 6 -0.48 6.92 -28.24
C TYR A 6 -1.43 5.99 -27.49
N ASP A 7 -2.30 5.25 -28.20
CA ASP A 7 -3.23 4.32 -27.56
C ASP A 7 -2.50 3.21 -26.79
N ILE A 8 -1.41 2.67 -27.37
CA ILE A 8 -0.60 1.65 -26.68
C ILE A 8 0.05 2.24 -25.43
N LEU A 9 0.63 3.44 -25.52
CA LEU A 9 1.27 4.11 -24.38
C LEU A 9 0.26 4.45 -23.28
N ASP A 10 -0.96 4.84 -23.63
CA ASP A 10 -2.02 5.13 -22.67
C ASP A 10 -2.48 3.86 -21.92
N ILE A 11 -2.66 2.74 -22.62
CA ILE A 11 -2.98 1.45 -21.99
C ILE A 11 -1.84 1.01 -21.07
N LEU A 12 -0.60 1.13 -21.53
CA LEU A 12 0.58 0.76 -20.74
C LEU A 12 0.73 1.67 -19.51
N GLY A 13 0.49 2.96 -19.68
CA GLY A 13 0.48 3.95 -18.60
C GLY A 13 -0.62 3.67 -17.57
N ALA A 14 -1.82 3.28 -18.02
CA ALA A 14 -2.91 2.89 -17.13
C ALA A 14 -2.57 1.62 -16.33
N LEU A 15 -1.96 0.62 -16.96
CA LEU A 15 -1.49 -0.61 -16.30
C LEU A 15 -0.41 -0.32 -15.26
N ILE A 16 0.61 0.47 -15.62
CA ILE A 16 1.69 0.88 -14.71
C ILE A 16 1.11 1.68 -13.54
N ARG A 17 0.16 2.59 -13.80
CA ARG A 17 -0.51 3.34 -12.74
C ARG A 17 -1.26 2.43 -11.77
N LEU A 18 -1.97 1.43 -12.29
CA LEU A 18 -2.70 0.45 -11.48
C LEU A 18 -1.72 -0.35 -10.60
N LEU A 19 -0.66 -0.89 -11.20
CA LEU A 19 0.39 -1.63 -10.49
C LEU A 19 1.11 -0.75 -9.45
N GLY A 20 1.49 0.46 -9.82
CA GLY A 20 2.16 1.41 -8.94
C GLY A 20 1.29 1.76 -7.73
N MET A 21 -0.01 1.97 -7.94
CA MET A 21 -0.96 2.23 -6.86
C MET A 21 -1.15 1.02 -5.94
N ALA A 22 -1.16 -0.20 -6.49
CA ALA A 22 -1.20 -1.42 -5.69
C ALA A 22 0.06 -1.59 -4.81
N VAL A 23 1.25 -1.41 -5.38
CA VAL A 23 2.51 -1.50 -4.64
C VAL A 23 2.61 -0.37 -3.61
N PHE A 24 2.17 0.84 -3.96
CA PHE A 24 2.14 1.96 -3.03
C PHE A 24 1.17 1.73 -1.86
N GLY A 25 -0.02 1.19 -2.14
CA GLY A 25 -0.98 0.80 -1.10
C GLY A 25 -0.43 -0.27 -0.15
N LEU A 26 0.27 -1.27 -0.71
CA LEU A 26 0.95 -2.30 0.07
C LEU A 26 2.03 -1.70 0.98
N GLY A 27 2.89 -0.84 0.44
CA GLY A 27 3.94 -0.18 1.19
C GLY A 27 3.41 0.76 2.27
N ALA A 28 2.40 1.57 1.95
CA ALA A 28 1.77 2.49 2.90
C ALA A 28 1.08 1.72 4.04
N GLY A 29 0.31 0.67 3.72
CA GLY A 29 -0.31 -0.19 4.73
C GLY A 29 0.71 -0.88 5.62
N TRP A 30 1.78 -1.43 5.03
CA TRP A 30 2.86 -2.07 5.79
C TRP A 30 3.59 -1.08 6.71
N PHE A 31 3.91 0.10 6.21
CA PHE A 31 4.59 1.15 6.97
C PHE A 31 3.76 1.56 8.19
N VAL A 32 2.45 1.78 7.99
CA VAL A 32 1.54 2.09 9.11
C VAL A 32 1.58 0.98 10.16
N LEU A 33 1.40 -0.27 9.76
CA LEU A 33 1.39 -1.41 10.68
C LEU A 33 2.73 -1.59 11.43
N GLU A 34 3.86 -1.44 10.75
CA GLU A 34 5.19 -1.56 11.36
C GLU A 34 5.44 -0.47 12.40
N VAL A 35 5.00 0.77 12.12
CA VAL A 35 5.11 1.91 13.04
C VAL A 35 4.22 1.71 14.26
N PHE A 36 2.99 1.20 14.07
CA PHE A 36 2.10 0.85 15.18
C PHE A 36 2.68 -0.27 16.06
N ARG A 37 3.38 -1.26 15.50
CA ARG A 37 3.96 -2.40 16.24
C ARG A 37 5.13 -2.02 17.13
N LYS A 38 5.95 -1.04 16.71
CA LYS A 38 7.22 -0.74 17.40
C LYS A 38 7.06 -0.11 18.79
N GLY A 39 5.83 0.08 19.28
CA GLY A 39 5.47 0.08 20.71
C GLY A 39 6.03 1.20 21.60
N GLN A 40 7.05 1.93 21.15
CA GLN A 40 7.71 3.01 21.88
C GLN A 40 7.26 4.41 21.44
N GLN A 41 6.27 4.50 20.56
CA GLN A 41 5.91 5.78 19.97
C GLN A 41 4.82 6.50 20.75
N VAL A 42 5.12 7.77 21.02
CA VAL A 42 4.23 8.77 21.61
C VAL A 42 2.90 8.76 20.85
N TRP A 43 1.78 8.80 21.58
CA TRP A 43 0.40 8.82 21.05
C TRP A 43 0.19 9.81 19.88
N GLN A 44 0.98 10.89 19.86
CA GLN A 44 1.01 11.91 18.81
C GLN A 44 1.39 11.34 17.44
N LEU A 45 2.35 10.41 17.38
CA LEU A 45 2.84 9.85 16.14
C LEU A 45 1.86 8.83 15.55
N GLN A 46 1.16 8.08 16.40
CA GLN A 46 0.06 7.21 15.98
C GLN A 46 -1.11 7.99 15.39
N LEU A 47 -1.49 9.11 16.03
CA LEU A 47 -2.52 10.02 15.53
C LEU A 47 -2.11 10.69 14.21
N ALA A 48 -0.87 11.17 14.11
CA ALA A 48 -0.35 11.77 12.89
C ALA A 48 -0.33 10.77 11.72
N LEU A 49 0.08 9.52 11.98
CA LEU A 49 0.04 8.46 10.97
C LEU A 49 -1.39 8.14 10.53
N PHE A 50 -2.32 8.01 11.49
CA PHE A 50 -3.72 7.70 11.18
C PHE A 50 -4.37 8.82 10.36
N LEU A 51 -4.21 10.08 10.81
CA LEU A 51 -4.72 11.25 10.10
C LEU A 51 -4.08 11.40 8.71
N GLY A 52 -2.76 11.17 8.61
CA GLY A 52 -2.05 11.20 7.33
C GLY A 52 -2.54 10.12 6.38
N PHE A 53 -2.79 8.91 6.87
CA PHE A 53 -3.31 7.80 6.07
C PHE A 53 -4.74 8.05 5.59
N CYS A 54 -5.61 8.55 6.48
CA CYS A 54 -6.97 8.96 6.11
C CYS A 54 -6.95 10.12 5.10
N GLY A 55 -6.10 11.13 5.31
CA GLY A 55 -5.92 12.23 4.39
C GLY A 55 -5.44 11.77 3.01
N LEU A 56 -4.51 10.82 2.98
CA LEU A 56 -4.02 10.21 1.75
C LEU A 56 -5.13 9.40 1.04
N ALA A 57 -5.94 8.65 1.78
CA ALA A 57 -7.08 7.94 1.21
C ALA A 57 -8.12 8.90 0.61
N ILE A 58 -8.42 10.01 1.28
CA ILE A 58 -9.34 11.05 0.79
C ILE A 58 -8.77 11.73 -0.46
N ALA A 59 -7.49 12.11 -0.44
CA ALA A 59 -6.83 12.71 -1.60
C ALA A 59 -6.84 11.76 -2.79
N LEU A 60 -6.54 10.48 -2.59
CA LEU A 60 -6.61 9.49 -3.65
C LEU A 60 -8.04 9.32 -4.18
N ALA A 61 -9.05 9.33 -3.30
CA ALA A 61 -10.45 9.23 -3.73
C ALA A 61 -10.89 10.41 -4.61
N TYR A 62 -10.34 11.61 -4.39
CA TYR A 62 -10.66 12.80 -5.19
C TYR A 62 -9.83 12.94 -6.48
N PHE A 63 -8.56 12.58 -6.43
CA PHE A 63 -7.62 12.85 -7.53
C PHE A 63 -7.31 11.64 -8.41
N THR A 64 -7.82 10.46 -8.08
CA THR A 64 -7.52 9.22 -8.80
C THR A 64 -8.76 8.56 -9.39
N THR A 65 -8.56 7.74 -10.42
CA THR A 65 -9.63 6.98 -11.05
C THR A 65 -10.07 5.82 -10.15
N ALA A 66 -11.32 5.37 -10.26
CA ALA A 66 -11.86 4.28 -9.43
C ALA A 66 -10.99 3.00 -9.47
N GLY A 67 -10.40 2.67 -10.63
CA GLY A 67 -9.49 1.53 -10.76
C GLY A 67 -8.17 1.70 -10.00
N ALA A 68 -7.59 2.91 -10.01
CA ALA A 68 -6.38 3.22 -9.25
C ALA A 68 -6.64 3.25 -7.73
N LEU A 69 -7.82 3.71 -7.29
CA LEU A 69 -8.24 3.66 -5.89
C LEU A 69 -8.45 2.21 -5.42
N GLY A 70 -9.09 1.40 -6.25
CA GLY A 70 -9.27 -0.04 -6.00
C GLY A 70 -7.93 -0.77 -5.87
N ALA A 71 -6.97 -0.49 -6.77
CA ALA A 71 -5.63 -1.05 -6.70
C ALA A 71 -4.91 -0.68 -5.39
N PHE A 72 -4.99 0.58 -4.98
CA PHE A 72 -4.47 1.03 -3.69
C PHE A 72 -5.11 0.31 -2.51
N GLY A 73 -6.43 0.15 -2.51
CA GLY A 73 -7.17 -0.60 -1.50
C GLY A 73 -6.77 -2.08 -1.44
N ILE A 74 -6.60 -2.73 -2.59
CA ILE A 74 -6.08 -4.11 -2.68
C ILE A 74 -4.67 -4.18 -2.09
N GLY A 75 -3.80 -3.24 -2.41
CA GLY A 75 -2.46 -3.16 -1.84
C GLY A 75 -2.47 -3.11 -0.30
N ILE A 76 -3.27 -2.21 0.28
CA ILE A 76 -3.43 -2.11 1.73
C ILE A 76 -4.00 -3.41 2.32
N GLY A 77 -5.04 -3.97 1.69
CA GLY A 77 -5.67 -5.20 2.14
C GLY A 77 -4.70 -6.38 2.16
N VAL A 78 -3.87 -6.52 1.13
CA VAL A 78 -2.79 -7.53 1.08
C VAL A 78 -1.76 -7.26 2.18
N ALA A 79 -1.39 -6.00 2.43
CA ALA A 79 -0.49 -5.64 3.53
C ALA A 79 -1.06 -6.14 4.86
N MET A 80 -2.32 -5.78 5.15
CA MET A 80 -3.01 -6.18 6.37
C MET A 80 -3.15 -7.70 6.49
N PHE A 81 -3.42 -8.39 5.38
CA PHE A 81 -3.55 -9.85 5.35
C PHE A 81 -2.23 -10.56 5.66
N ILE A 82 -1.14 -10.19 4.99
CA ILE A 82 0.20 -10.75 5.27
C ILE A 82 0.61 -10.47 6.72
N TRP A 83 0.25 -9.30 7.23
CA TRP A 83 0.60 -8.89 8.59
C TRP A 83 -0.26 -9.58 9.66
N GLY A 84 -1.52 -9.89 9.35
CA GLY A 84 -2.45 -10.62 10.21
C GLY A 84 -2.24 -12.13 10.23
N MET A 85 -1.46 -12.68 9.28
CA MET A 85 -1.10 -14.09 9.29
C MET A 85 -0.22 -14.42 10.52
N PRO A 86 -0.58 -15.43 11.33
CA PRO A 86 0.26 -15.87 12.43
C PRO A 86 1.60 -16.35 11.87
N LYS A 87 2.70 -15.75 12.33
CA LYS A 87 4.05 -16.21 11.98
C LYS A 87 4.17 -17.69 12.39
N PRO A 88 4.65 -18.58 11.50
CA PRO A 88 4.95 -19.95 11.89
C PRO A 88 5.98 -19.92 13.02
N LYS A 89 5.61 -20.44 14.19
CA LYS A 89 6.56 -20.75 15.25
C LYS A 89 7.43 -21.92 14.78
N GLY A 90 8.73 -21.68 14.63
CA GLY A 90 9.73 -22.64 14.17
C GLY A 90 10.34 -22.15 12.86
N LYS A 91 11.59 -21.67 12.84
CA LYS A 91 12.78 -22.41 13.26
C LYS A 91 13.74 -21.52 14.06
N GLU A 92 13.77 -21.73 15.37
CA GLU A 92 14.97 -21.54 16.18
C GLU A 92 15.54 -22.94 16.42
N LYS A 93 16.87 -23.08 16.25
CA LYS A 93 17.75 -24.27 16.43
C LYS A 93 18.05 -25.14 15.21
N ALA A 94 19.15 -24.77 14.54
CA ALA A 94 20.30 -25.59 14.11
C ALA A 94 21.20 -24.56 13.38
N GLU A 95 22.43 -24.26 13.78
CA GLU A 95 23.56 -25.15 14.04
C GLU A 95 24.47 -24.55 15.14
N ASP A 96 24.95 -25.44 16.00
CA ASP A 96 26.20 -25.31 16.78
C ASP A 96 27.42 -25.33 15.84
#